data_AF-A0A2D5K7P7-F1
#
_entry.id   AF-A0A2D5K7P7-F1
#
_cell.length_a   1.000
_cell.length_b   1.000
_cell.length_c   1.000
_cell.angle_alpha   90.00
_cell.angle_beta   90.00
_cell.angle_gamma   90.00
#
_symmetry.space_group_name_H-M   'P 1'
#
loop_
_entity.id
_entity.type
_entity.pdbx_description
1 polymer ?
#
loop_
_entity_poly.entity_id
_entity_poly.type
_entity_poly.pdbx_seq_one_letter_code
_entity_poly.pdbx_strand_id
1 'polypeptide(L)'
;MKDSQGYGPYLPTKSMINFRLNQIQYDKLIRDTVKSSNSNENTLVAIEKYSSTKSNNQVWMYTYLNGGHSYPDYLNLEEQIWSFFSQYLK
;
A
#
# COMPACT_ATOMS: atom_id res chain seq x y z
N MET A 1 0.77 -23.41 -3.34
CA MET A 1 1.83 -22.48 -2.88
C MET A 1 2.91 -23.32 -2.23
N LYS A 2 4.15 -23.24 -2.72
CA LYS A 2 5.29 -23.95 -2.12
C LYS A 2 5.95 -23.02 -1.11
N ASP A 3 6.06 -23.47 0.14
CA ASP A 3 6.91 -22.80 1.13
C ASP A 3 8.36 -23.16 0.83
N SER A 4 9.11 -22.20 0.29
CA SER A 4 10.52 -22.39 -0.09
C SER A 4 11.48 -21.56 0.76
N GLN A 5 10.96 -20.73 1.68
CA GLN A 5 11.77 -19.82 2.49
C GLN A 5 11.50 -19.95 4.00
N GLY A 6 10.65 -20.89 4.43
CA GLY A 6 10.46 -21.24 5.85
C GLY A 6 9.46 -20.34 6.58
N TYR A 7 8.64 -19.58 5.85
CA TYR A 7 7.62 -18.68 6.41
C TYR A 7 6.20 -19.17 6.12
N GLY A 8 6.05 -20.41 5.62
CA GLY A 8 4.79 -20.98 5.19
C GLY A 8 4.33 -20.46 3.81
N PRO A 9 3.29 -21.09 3.23
CA PRO A 9 2.67 -20.59 2.02
C PRO A 9 1.92 -19.27 2.31
N TYR A 10 2.41 -18.15 1.79
CA TYR A 10 1.73 -16.86 1.88
C TYR A 10 0.99 -16.53 0.58
N LEU A 11 -0.21 -15.96 0.71
CA LEU A 11 -0.93 -15.41 -0.44
C LEU A 11 -0.16 -14.19 -0.98
N PRO A 12 -0.08 -14.02 -2.31
CA PRO A 12 0.50 -12.81 -2.88
C PRO A 12 -0.24 -11.58 -2.36
N THR A 13 0.49 -10.51 -2.03
CA THR A 13 -0.09 -9.24 -1.57
C THR A 13 -1.17 -8.73 -2.51
N LYS A 14 -0.96 -8.85 -3.83
CA LYS A 14 -1.96 -8.51 -4.85
C LYS A 14 -3.28 -9.27 -4.69
N SER A 15 -3.24 -10.55 -4.33
CA SER A 15 -4.44 -11.36 -4.10
C SER A 15 -5.20 -10.87 -2.85
N MET A 16 -4.47 -10.54 -1.78
CA MET A 16 -5.08 -10.01 -0.54
C MET A 16 -5.71 -8.63 -0.76
N ILE A 17 -5.04 -7.74 -1.50
CA ILE A 17 -5.58 -6.43 -1.88
C ILE A 17 -6.82 -6.59 -2.76
N ASN A 18 -6.75 -7.40 -3.83
CA ASN A 18 -7.91 -7.63 -4.71
C ASN A 18 -9.13 -8.16 -3.93
N PHE A 19 -8.92 -9.05 -2.97
CA PHE A 19 -10.00 -9.52 -2.10
C PHE A 19 -10.67 -8.35 -1.35
N ARG A 20 -9.90 -7.44 -0.74
CA ARG A 20 -10.44 -6.27 -0.04
C ARG A 20 -11.13 -5.29 -0.98
N LEU A 21 -10.56 -5.04 -2.16
CA LEU A 21 -11.15 -4.16 -3.17
C LEU A 21 -12.51 -4.66 -3.65
N ASN A 22 -12.66 -5.97 -3.83
CA ASN A 22 -13.94 -6.59 -4.17
C ASN A 22 -14.98 -6.43 -3.05
N GLN A 23 -14.57 -6.52 -1.77
CA GLN A 23 -15.47 -6.35 -0.63
C GLN A 23 -15.99 -4.91 -0.51
N ILE A 24 -15.11 -3.90 -0.70
CA ILE A 24 -15.53 -2.50 -0.54
C ILE A 24 -16.31 -1.99 -1.75
N GLN A 25 -16.22 -2.66 -2.91
CA GLN A 25 -16.77 -2.20 -4.19
C GLN A 25 -16.35 -0.74 -4.47
N TYR A 26 -15.03 -0.53 -4.60
CA TYR A 26 -14.49 0.81 -4.83
C TYR A 26 -15.01 1.42 -6.14
N ASP A 27 -15.22 2.73 -6.14
CA ASP A 27 -15.64 3.53 -7.29
C ASP A 27 -14.65 4.67 -7.60
N LYS A 28 -13.70 4.92 -6.70
CA LYS A 28 -12.66 5.91 -6.84
C LYS A 28 -11.28 5.31 -6.59
N LEU A 29 -10.31 5.73 -7.40
CA LEU A 29 -8.90 5.38 -7.28
C LEU A 29 -8.02 6.60 -7.52
N ILE A 30 -7.18 6.92 -6.55
CA ILE A 30 -6.11 7.92 -6.66
C ILE A 30 -4.78 7.18 -6.74
N ARG A 31 -3.93 7.58 -7.70
CA ARG A 31 -2.57 7.07 -7.85
C ARG A 31 -1.56 8.18 -7.68
N ASP A 32 -0.47 7.86 -7.00
CA ASP A 32 0.66 8.76 -6.82
C ASP A 32 1.98 7.96 -6.76
N THR A 33 3.11 8.65 -6.79
CA THR A 33 4.43 8.05 -6.70
C THR A 33 5.40 8.99 -5.98
N VAL A 34 6.10 8.46 -4.98
CA VAL A 34 7.17 9.16 -4.27
C VAL A 34 8.49 8.48 -4.62
N LYS A 35 9.44 9.23 -5.17
CA LYS A 35 10.79 8.74 -5.51
C LYS A 35 11.80 9.22 -4.47
N SER A 36 12.89 8.47 -4.30
CA SER A 36 14.02 8.95 -3.51
C SER A 36 14.56 10.25 -4.10
N SER A 37 14.96 11.18 -3.23
CA SER A 37 15.72 12.38 -3.63
C SER A 37 17.18 12.05 -3.94
N ASN A 38 17.67 10.89 -3.48
CA ASN A 38 18.99 10.38 -3.82
C ASN A 38 18.96 9.79 -5.23
N SER A 39 19.65 10.43 -6.18
CA SER A 39 19.71 9.97 -7.58
C SER A 39 20.40 8.62 -7.77
N ASN A 40 21.18 8.16 -6.80
CA ASN A 40 21.80 6.83 -6.82
C ASN A 40 20.86 5.73 -6.31
N GLU A 41 19.73 6.10 -5.68
CA GLU A 41 18.73 5.17 -5.18
C GLU A 41 17.60 5.03 -6.19
N ASN A 42 17.55 3.89 -6.89
CA ASN A 42 16.54 3.63 -7.92
C ASN A 42 15.25 3.00 -7.35
N THR A 43 14.85 3.42 -6.15
CA THR A 43 13.63 2.96 -5.48
C THR A 43 12.54 4.01 -5.53
N LEU A 44 11.30 3.56 -5.45
CA LEU A 44 10.14 4.44 -5.35
C LEU A 44 9.01 3.77 -4.57
N VAL A 45 8.09 4.57 -4.06
CA VAL A 45 6.84 4.10 -3.46
C VAL A 45 5.70 4.43 -4.42
N ALA A 46 5.09 3.40 -4.98
CA ALA A 46 3.85 3.54 -5.74
C ALA A 46 2.66 3.54 -4.76
N ILE A 47 1.79 4.53 -4.86
CA ILE A 47 0.69 4.74 -3.93
C ILE A 47 -0.63 4.56 -4.69
N GLU A 48 -1.50 3.69 -4.18
CA GLU A 48 -2.85 3.48 -4.69
C GLU A 48 -3.86 3.62 -3.54
N LYS A 49 -4.74 4.61 -3.62
CA LYS A 49 -5.80 4.87 -2.61
C LYS A 49 -7.16 4.62 -3.25
N TYR A 50 -7.82 3.57 -2.80
CA TYR A 50 -9.14 3.15 -3.25
C TYR A 50 -10.18 3.60 -2.24
N SER A 51 -11.31 4.14 -2.71
CA SER A 51 -12.45 4.42 -1.85
C SER A 51 -13.77 4.06 -2.53
N SER A 52 -14.79 3.82 -1.73
CA SER A 52 -16.14 3.53 -2.17
C SER A 52 -17.12 4.51 -1.54
N THR A 53 -17.90 5.21 -2.36
CA THR A 53 -19.02 6.02 -1.86
C THR A 53 -20.18 5.16 -1.33
N LYS A 54 -20.26 3.89 -1.76
CA LYS A 54 -21.31 2.95 -1.35
C LYS A 54 -21.07 2.36 0.03
N SER A 55 -19.85 1.89 0.29
CA SER A 55 -19.51 1.26 1.58
C SER A 55 -18.89 2.22 2.59
N ASN A 56 -18.52 3.44 2.17
CA ASN A 56 -17.71 4.40 2.95
C ASN A 56 -16.37 3.84 3.44
N ASN A 57 -15.92 2.73 2.85
CA ASN A 57 -14.63 2.11 3.16
C ASN A 57 -13.55 2.56 2.18
N GLN A 58 -12.31 2.48 2.64
CA GLN A 58 -11.13 2.81 1.85
C GLN A 58 -10.03 1.77 2.05
N VAL A 59 -9.19 1.58 1.04
CA VAL A 59 -7.96 0.77 1.11
C VAL A 59 -6.83 1.61 0.55
N TRP A 60 -5.77 1.82 1.34
CA TRP A 60 -4.58 2.55 0.91
C TRP A 60 -3.41 1.57 0.80
N MET A 61 -2.77 1.52 -0.36
CA MET A 61 -1.68 0.61 -0.67
C MET A 61 -0.42 1.41 -1.02
N TYR A 62 0.67 1.14 -0.31
CA TYR A 62 1.99 1.72 -0.53
C TYR A 62 2.94 0.59 -0.92
N THR A 63 3.41 0.59 -2.17
CA THR A 63 4.28 -0.47 -2.71
C THR A 63 5.70 0.07 -2.89
N TYR A 64 6.64 -0.45 -2.10
CA TYR A 64 8.05 -0.09 -2.21
C TYR A 64 8.72 -0.90 -3.34
N LEU A 65 8.93 -0.26 -4.49
CA LEU A 65 9.52 -0.87 -5.68
C LEU A 65 11.05 -0.78 -5.61
N ASN A 66 11.72 -1.88 -5.99
CA ASN A 66 13.18 -2.05 -5.97
C ASN A 66 13.84 -1.95 -4.59
N GLY A 67 13.06 -1.91 -3.51
CA GLY A 67 13.56 -1.72 -2.15
C GLY A 67 13.84 -3.00 -1.34
N GLY A 68 13.53 -4.17 -1.89
CA GLY A 68 13.71 -5.44 -1.17
C GLY A 68 12.86 -5.56 0.09
N HIS A 69 13.36 -6.28 1.10
CA HIS A 69 12.72 -6.40 2.42
C HIS A 69 13.16 -5.26 3.36
N SER A 70 12.82 -4.04 2.97
CA SER A 70 13.13 -2.81 3.71
C SER A 70 11.94 -1.84 3.64
N TYR A 71 12.12 -0.65 4.20
CA TYR A 71 11.21 0.48 4.09
C TYR A 71 11.94 1.70 3.51
N PRO A 72 11.22 2.65 2.90
CA PRO A 72 11.80 3.87 2.34
C PRO A 72 12.12 4.90 3.44
N ASP A 73 13.29 5.54 3.38
CA ASP A 73 13.65 6.62 4.32
C ASP A 73 13.14 8.00 3.89
N TYR A 74 12.65 8.13 2.65
CA TYR A 74 12.17 9.37 2.05
C TYR A 74 10.64 9.52 2.07
N LEU A 75 9.93 8.61 2.73
CA LEU A 75 8.50 8.69 2.98
C LEU A 75 8.20 8.23 4.41
N ASN A 76 7.73 9.15 5.25
CA ASN A 76 7.31 8.81 6.61
C ASN A 76 6.02 7.98 6.57
N LEU A 77 6.15 6.66 6.64
CA LEU A 77 5.01 5.74 6.56
C LEU A 77 4.12 5.83 7.80
N GLU A 78 4.68 6.11 8.98
CA GLU A 78 3.90 6.33 10.19
C GLU A 78 2.95 7.51 10.04
N GLU A 79 3.40 8.63 9.46
CA GLU A 79 2.56 9.78 9.17
C GLU A 79 1.46 9.44 8.16
N GLN A 80 1.75 8.60 7.16
CA GLN A 80 0.72 8.12 6.22
C GLN A 80 -0.36 7.27 6.91
N ILE A 81 0.05 6.41 7.85
CA ILE A 81 -0.87 5.60 8.67
C ILE A 81 -1.73 6.51 9.55
N TRP A 82 -1.13 7.50 10.21
CA TRP A 82 -1.88 8.45 11.02
C TRP A 82 -2.81 9.32 10.18
N SER A 83 -2.39 9.77 9.00
CA SER A 83 -3.25 10.50 8.06
C SER A 83 -4.48 9.70 7.65
N PHE A 84 -4.36 8.38 7.52
CA PHE A 84 -5.50 7.49 7.30
C PHE A 84 -6.46 7.50 8.50
N PHE A 85 -5.96 7.21 9.70
CA PHE A 85 -6.81 7.08 10.88
C PHE A 85 -7.40 8.41 11.35
N SER A 86 -6.68 9.52 11.22
CA SER A 86 -7.14 10.85 11.59
C SER A 86 -8.36 11.33 10.80
N GLN A 87 -8.65 10.75 9.64
CA GLN A 87 -9.93 11.00 8.93
C GLN A 87 -11.15 10.53 9.73
N TYR A 88 -10.95 9.67 10.73
CA TYR A 88 -12.00 9.02 11.52
C TYR A 88 -11.92 9.31 13.02
N LEU A 89 -10.87 10.01 13.46
CA LEU A 89 -10.76 10.50 14.83
C LEU A 89 -11.50 11.84 14.91
N LYS A 90 -12.38 11.97 15.90
CA LYS A 90 -13.06 13.21 16.27
C LYS A 90 -12.37 13.84 17.47
#